data_AF-A0A172Y233-F1
#
_entry.id   AF-A0A172Y233-F1
#
_cell.length_a   1.000
_cell.length_b   1.000
_cell.length_c   1.000
_cell.angle_alpha   90.00
_cell.angle_beta   90.00
_cell.angle_gamma   90.00
#
_symmetry.space_group_name_H-M   'P 1'
#
loop_
_entity.id
_entity.type
_entity.pdbx_description
1 polymer ?
#
loop_
_entity_poly.entity_id
_entity_poly.type
_entity_poly.pdbx_seq_one_letter_code
_entity_poly.pdbx_strand_id
1 'polypeptide(L)'
;MKTIKYIMIAAGILLMSKTYAQLNPMGSTYFQNQYLANPAMAGIQQDWKVNVGYKVQWTAIEGAPTMQAVTADYEQSERKLGSALIFTMKMRVLSFEPV
;
A
#
# COMPACT_ATOMS: atom_id res chain seq x y z
N MET A 1 4.54 -48.28 -7.53
CA MET A 1 3.57 -47.26 -7.05
C MET A 1 4.10 -46.40 -5.89
N LYS A 2 4.82 -46.97 -4.91
CA LYS A 2 5.33 -46.22 -3.74
C LYS A 2 6.32 -45.10 -4.11
N THR A 3 7.22 -45.35 -5.06
CA THR A 3 8.23 -44.38 -5.54
C THR A 3 7.60 -43.15 -6.21
N ILE A 4 6.58 -43.36 -7.04
CA ILE A 4 5.80 -42.27 -7.65
C ILE A 4 5.11 -41.42 -6.59
N LYS A 5 4.59 -42.04 -5.52
CA LYS A 5 3.96 -41.33 -4.40
C LYS A 5 4.96 -40.39 -3.71
N TYR A 6 6.21 -40.83 -3.50
CA TYR A 6 7.25 -40.00 -2.89
C TYR A 6 7.70 -38.85 -3.80
N ILE A 7 7.78 -39.06 -5.12
CA ILE A 7 8.11 -38.00 -6.08
C ILE A 7 7.02 -36.91 -6.08
N MET A 8 5.74 -37.29 -6.04
CA MET A 8 4.65 -36.31 -5.98
C MET A 8 4.67 -35.50 -4.67
N ILE A 9 5.01 -36.12 -3.55
CA ILE A 9 5.11 -35.42 -2.26
C ILE A 9 6.29 -34.43 -2.28
N ALA A 10 7.45 -34.84 -2.79
CA ALA A 10 8.62 -33.96 -2.90
C ALA A 10 8.36 -32.76 -3.83
N ALA A 11 7.69 -32.99 -4.97
CA ALA A 11 7.29 -31.92 -5.88
C ALA A 11 6.32 -30.92 -5.23
N GLY A 12 5.35 -31.41 -4.44
CA GLY A 12 4.40 -30.54 -3.72
C GLY A 12 5.08 -29.63 -2.68
N ILE A 13 6.11 -30.14 -1.98
CA ILE A 13 6.87 -29.36 -0.99
C ILE A 13 7.69 -28.25 -1.66
N LEU A 14 8.27 -28.53 -2.83
CA LEU A 14 9.06 -27.54 -3.58
C LEU A 14 8.22 -26.38 -4.15
N LEU A 15 6.91 -26.54 -4.29
CA LEU A 15 6.00 -25.51 -4.79
C LEU A 15 5.47 -24.56 -3.70
N MET A 16 5.84 -24.78 -2.43
CA MET A 16 5.44 -23.88 -1.35
C MET A 16 6.19 -22.55 -1.45
N SER A 17 5.46 -21.48 -1.71
CA SER A 17 5.97 -20.11 -1.77
C SER A 17 5.39 -19.28 -0.62
N LYS A 18 6.18 -18.30 -0.15
CA LYS A 18 5.74 -17.37 0.89
C LYS A 18 4.65 -16.47 0.33
N THR A 19 3.49 -16.46 0.96
CA THR A 19 2.42 -15.50 0.65
C THR A 19 2.59 -14.24 1.48
N TYR A 20 2.29 -13.10 0.88
CA TYR A 20 2.22 -11.82 1.59
C TYR A 20 0.74 -11.43 1.69
N ALA A 21 0.24 -11.22 2.90
CA ALA A 21 -1.08 -10.65 3.11
C ALA A 21 -1.06 -9.18 2.67
N GLN A 22 -1.47 -8.92 1.42
CA GLN A 22 -1.58 -7.57 0.87
C GLN A 22 -2.79 -6.89 1.51
N LEU A 23 -2.58 -5.68 2.05
CA LEU A 23 -3.67 -4.86 2.56
C LEU A 23 -4.43 -4.26 1.39
N ASN A 24 -5.74 -4.46 1.36
CA ASN A 24 -6.59 -3.83 0.35
C ASN A 24 -6.46 -2.30 0.42
N PRO A 25 -6.27 -1.62 -0.72
CA PRO A 25 -6.34 -0.18 -0.78
C PRO A 25 -7.74 0.27 -0.35
N MET A 26 -7.80 1.28 0.52
CA MET A 26 -9.06 1.73 1.10
C MET A 26 -9.80 2.66 0.15
N GLY A 27 -11.10 2.43 -0.08
CA GLY A 27 -11.91 3.25 -1.00
C GLY A 27 -12.02 4.72 -0.60
N SER A 28 -11.84 5.06 0.68
CA SER A 28 -11.90 6.45 1.15
C SER A 28 -10.71 7.30 0.70
N THR A 29 -9.62 6.69 0.23
CA THR A 29 -8.38 7.40 -0.12
C THR A 29 -8.62 8.41 -1.24
N TYR A 30 -9.52 8.13 -2.19
CA TYR A 30 -9.86 9.06 -3.28
C TYR A 30 -10.38 10.41 -2.79
N PHE A 31 -11.26 10.41 -1.79
CA PHE A 31 -11.85 11.65 -1.25
C PHE A 31 -10.86 12.46 -0.41
N GLN A 32 -9.87 11.79 0.17
CA GLN A 32 -8.83 12.44 0.98
C GLN A 32 -7.72 12.98 0.08
N ASN A 33 -7.35 12.22 -0.95
CA ASN A 33 -6.30 12.59 -1.89
C ASN A 33 -6.47 11.83 -3.20
N GLN A 34 -6.94 12.54 -4.23
CA GLN A 34 -7.18 11.99 -5.56
C GLN A 34 -5.89 11.53 -6.25
N TYR A 35 -4.75 12.18 -5.96
CA TYR A 35 -3.44 11.79 -6.48
C TYR A 35 -2.99 10.43 -5.93
N LEU A 36 -3.29 10.10 -4.66
CA LEU A 36 -3.04 8.76 -4.10
C LEU A 36 -3.86 7.66 -4.79
N ALA A 37 -5.03 8.00 -5.33
CA ALA A 37 -5.89 7.05 -6.04
C ALA A 37 -5.52 6.92 -7.52
N ASN A 38 -5.10 8.01 -8.16
CA ASN A 38 -4.68 8.02 -9.55
C ASN A 38 -3.54 9.05 -9.74
N PRO A 39 -2.31 8.62 -10.05
CA PRO A 39 -1.18 9.52 -10.25
C PRO A 39 -1.39 10.57 -11.36
N ALA A 40 -2.26 10.29 -12.34
CA ALA A 40 -2.60 11.26 -13.39
C ALA A 40 -3.39 12.47 -12.87
N MET A 41 -3.87 12.44 -11.62
CA MET A 41 -4.54 13.55 -10.96
C MET A 41 -3.57 14.56 -10.34
N ALA A 42 -2.26 14.34 -10.44
CA ALA A 42 -1.24 15.31 -10.03
C ALA A 42 -1.46 16.64 -10.75
N GLY A 43 -1.42 17.77 -10.03
CA GLY A 43 -1.49 19.09 -10.65
C GLY A 43 -2.78 19.35 -11.44
N ILE A 44 -3.91 18.75 -11.01
CA ILE A 44 -5.24 19.10 -11.53
C ILE A 44 -5.71 20.47 -11.05
N GLN A 45 -5.19 20.91 -9.90
CA GLN A 45 -5.39 22.26 -9.39
C GLN A 45 -4.12 23.06 -9.65
N GLN A 46 -4.29 24.32 -10.03
CA GLN A 46 -3.22 25.24 -10.43
C GLN A 46 -2.29 25.67 -9.29
N ASP A 47 -2.50 25.14 -8.09
CA ASP A 47 -1.79 25.50 -6.87
C ASP A 47 -0.88 24.36 -6.38
N TRP A 48 0.11 24.72 -5.57
CA TRP A 48 0.86 23.74 -4.81
C TRP A 48 -0.03 23.06 -3.77
N LYS A 49 -0.07 21.74 -3.80
CA LYS A 49 -0.83 20.94 -2.86
C LYS A 49 0.08 20.01 -2.09
N VAL A 50 0.02 20.10 -0.76
CA VAL A 50 0.73 19.19 0.15
C VAL A 50 -0.30 18.54 1.05
N ASN A 51 -0.28 17.20 1.15
CA ASN A 51 -1.18 16.45 2.01
C ASN A 51 -0.39 15.51 2.91
N VAL A 52 -0.82 15.41 4.17
CA VAL A 52 -0.31 14.45 5.15
C VAL A 52 -1.50 13.63 5.64
N GLY A 53 -1.38 12.31 5.58
CA GLY A 53 -2.41 11.37 6.00
C GLY A 53 -1.86 10.35 7.00
N TYR A 54 -2.62 10.10 8.06
CA TYR A 54 -2.36 9.05 9.04
C TYR A 54 -3.61 8.17 9.19
N LYS A 55 -3.42 6.85 9.23
CA LYS A 55 -4.53 5.91 9.33
C LYS A 55 -4.19 4.66 10.12
N VAL A 56 -5.14 4.21 10.93
CA VAL A 56 -5.08 2.95 11.69
C VAL A 56 -6.20 2.03 11.18
N GLN A 57 -5.88 0.77 10.87
CA GLN A 57 -6.87 -0.19 10.33
C GLN A 57 -7.85 -0.69 11.40
N TRP A 58 -7.36 -0.93 12.63
CA TRP A 58 -8.17 -1.34 13.78
C TRP A 58 -7.73 -0.56 15.00
N THR A 59 -8.56 0.37 15.46
CA THR A 59 -8.23 1.23 16.62
C THR A 59 -8.31 0.49 17.96
N ALA A 60 -9.05 -0.62 18.00
CA ALA A 60 -9.22 -1.44 19.21
C ALA A 60 -8.11 -2.49 19.42
N ILE A 61 -7.19 -2.66 18.46
CA ILE A 61 -6.12 -3.65 18.54
C ILE A 61 -4.80 -2.90 18.68
N GLU A 62 -4.09 -3.15 19.78
CA GLU A 62 -2.76 -2.59 19.98
C GLU A 62 -1.78 -3.14 18.94
N GLY A 63 -0.90 -2.28 18.42
CA GLY A 63 0.02 -2.65 17.33
C GLY A 63 -0.63 -2.85 15.96
N ALA A 64 -1.92 -2.52 15.79
CA ALA A 64 -2.61 -2.67 14.51
C ALA A 64 -1.87 -1.97 13.34
N PRO A 65 -2.00 -2.48 12.10
CA PRO A 65 -1.34 -1.88 10.96
C PRO A 65 -1.73 -0.41 10.79
N THR A 66 -0.72 0.44 10.65
CA THR A 66 -0.91 1.86 10.37
C THR A 66 -0.31 2.24 9.02
N MET A 67 -0.85 3.30 8.44
CA MET A 67 -0.40 3.85 7.18
C MET A 67 -0.20 5.35 7.35
N GLN A 68 0.94 5.83 6.88
CA GLN A 68 1.27 7.23 6.84
C GLN A 68 1.60 7.59 5.38
N ALA A 69 1.06 8.69 4.90
CA ALA A 69 1.32 9.17 3.55
C ALA A 69 1.62 10.66 3.59
N VAL A 70 2.66 11.05 2.88
CA VAL A 70 2.98 12.44 2.58
C VAL A 70 3.01 12.58 1.08
N THR A 71 2.24 13.52 0.54
CA THR A 71 2.19 13.80 -0.89
C THR A 71 2.40 15.27 -1.14
N ALA A 72 3.13 15.60 -2.20
CA ALA A 72 3.17 16.93 -2.75
C ALA A 72 2.93 16.86 -4.25
N ASP A 73 2.00 17.67 -4.76
CA ASP A 73 1.71 17.79 -6.17
C ASP A 73 1.59 19.26 -6.59
N TYR A 74 2.01 19.57 -7.81
CA TYR A 74 1.88 20.91 -8.38
C TYR A 74 1.64 20.85 -9.89
N GLU A 75 0.95 21.85 -10.41
CA GLU A 75 0.70 22.03 -11.85
C GLU A 75 1.78 22.91 -12.50
N GLN A 76 2.42 22.42 -13.57
CA GLN A 76 3.21 23.28 -14.46
C GLN A 76 2.28 24.01 -15.45
N SER A 77 2.05 25.29 -15.18
CA SER A 77 1.14 26.18 -15.92
C SER A 77 1.33 26.17 -17.45
N GLU A 78 2.53 25.92 -17.98
CA GLU A 78 2.78 26.01 -19.43
C GLU A 78 2.46 24.74 -20.23
N ARG A 79 2.35 23.58 -19.57
CA ARG A 79 2.16 22.30 -20.28
C ARG A 79 0.98 21.47 -19.80
N LYS A 80 0.21 21.95 -18.81
CA LYS A 80 -0.81 21.15 -18.09
C LYS A 80 -0.22 19.81 -17.62
N LEU A 81 1.07 19.80 -17.31
CA LEU A 81 1.76 18.64 -16.78
C LEU A 81 1.80 18.81 -15.27
N GLY A 82 1.13 17.90 -14.56
CA GLY A 82 1.30 17.76 -13.13
C GLY A 82 2.55 16.94 -12.83
N SER A 83 3.30 17.36 -11.81
CA SER A 83 4.34 16.54 -11.23
C SER A 83 4.08 16.39 -9.74
N ALA A 84 4.35 15.18 -9.21
CA ALA A 84 4.01 14.88 -7.84
C ALA A 84 4.94 13.82 -7.26
N LEU A 85 5.16 13.94 -5.95
CA LEU A 85 5.93 13.01 -5.14
C LEU A 85 5.01 12.40 -4.10
N ILE A 86 5.12 11.08 -3.95
CA ILE A 86 4.41 10.30 -2.94
C ILE A 86 5.43 9.56 -2.08
N PHE A 87 5.39 9.80 -0.78
CA PHE A 87 6.08 9.00 0.22
C PHE A 87 5.04 8.32 1.10
N THR A 88 4.96 6.99 1.01
CA THR A 88 4.05 6.19 1.83
C THR A 88 4.87 5.30 2.76
N MET A 89 4.69 5.49 4.06
CA MET A 89 5.23 4.59 5.08
C MET A 89 4.11 3.67 5.56
N LYS A 90 4.27 2.38 5.31
CA LYS A 90 3.35 1.35 5.83
C LYS A 90 4.01 0.68 7.03
N MET A 91 3.50 0.95 8.22
CA MET A 91 3.93 0.18 9.40
C MET A 91 3.10 -1.10 9.46
N ARG A 92 3.77 -2.21 9.18
CA ARG A 92 3.22 -3.56 9.34
C ARG A 92 3.20 -3.89 10.83
N VAL A 93 2.24 -4.72 11.26
CA VAL A 93 2.35 -5.42 12.55
C VAL A 93 3.70 -6.13 12.53
N LEU A 94 4.66 -5.60 13.28
CA LEU A 94 5.77 -6.39 13.78
C LEU A 94 5.09 -7.43 14.65
N SER A 95 5.29 -8.71 14.29
CA SER A 95 4.80 -9.92 14.96
C SER A 95 3.94 -9.68 16.19
N PHE A 96 2.70 -10.19 16.19
CA PHE A 96 2.00 -10.51 17.44
C PHE A 96 3.01 -11.23 18.35
N GLU A 97 3.57 -10.52 19.33
CA GLU A 97 4.23 -11.18 20.43
C GLU A 97 3.10 -11.83 21.20
N PRO A 98 3.06 -13.17 21.29
CA PRO A 98 2.09 -13.83 22.13
C PRO A 98 2.40 -13.44 23.57
N VAL A 99 1.45 -12.78 24.23
CA VAL A 99 1.42 -12.63 25.68
C VAL A 99 1.19 -14.00 26.31
#